data_AF-A0A1G7ZS29-F1
#
_entry.id   AF-A0A1G7ZS29-F1
#
_cell.length_a   1.000
_cell.length_b   1.000
_cell.length_c   1.000
_cell.angle_alpha   90.00
_cell.angle_beta   90.00
_cell.angle_gamma   90.00
#
_symmetry.space_group_name_H-M   'P 1'
#
loop_
_entity.id
_entity.type
_entity.pdbx_description
1 polymer ?
#
loop_
_entity_poly.entity_id
_entity_poly.type
_entity_poly.pdbx_seq_one_letter_code
_entity_poly.pdbx_strand_id
1 'polypeptide(L)'
;MRWLDNLQLSTELTGAPERCVHIRDRESDIYELYCLAEELETSFLVRSCVNRLAEDGDTTVAKVMAAVQSSGTHEVQFRNAQGKDQRAMLSIRHATMTECPPIGKQKQHRHQALQGCGLPESWRPS
;
A
#
# COMPACT_ATOMS: atom_id res chain seq x y z
N MET A 1 16.76 4.08 -10.31
CA MET A 1 15.31 4.07 -10.69
C MET A 1 14.67 5.06 -9.73
N ARG A 2 14.09 6.20 -10.19
CA ARG A 2 13.96 7.42 -9.36
C ARG A 2 13.39 7.23 -7.94
N TRP A 3 12.44 6.31 -7.78
CA TRP A 3 11.78 6.06 -6.50
C TRP A 3 12.69 5.38 -5.47
N LEU A 4 13.50 4.43 -5.93
CA LEU A 4 14.48 3.72 -5.10
C LEU A 4 15.60 4.66 -4.68
N ASP A 5 16.12 5.44 -5.64
CA ASP A 5 17.18 6.42 -5.39
C ASP A 5 16.70 7.46 -4.36
N ASN A 6 15.45 7.91 -4.45
CA ASN A 6 14.88 8.84 -3.50
C ASN A 6 14.65 8.22 -2.11
N LEU A 7 14.19 6.96 -2.02
CA LEU A 7 14.04 6.26 -0.74
C LEU A 7 15.40 6.20 -0.03
N GLN A 8 16.42 5.72 -0.72
CA GLN A 8 17.77 5.60 -0.19
C GLN A 8 18.35 6.93 0.28
N LEU A 9 18.37 7.95 -0.59
CA LEU A 9 18.91 9.27 -0.24
C LEU A 9 18.15 9.92 0.92
N SER A 10 16.82 9.79 0.97
CA SER A 10 16.02 10.38 2.05
C SER A 10 16.25 9.68 3.39
N THR A 11 16.45 8.36 3.39
CA THR A 11 16.84 7.58 4.56
C THR A 11 18.22 8.01 5.07
N GLU A 12 19.21 8.09 4.18
CA GLU A 12 20.58 8.52 4.50
C GLU A 12 20.58 9.94 5.11
N LEU A 13 19.83 10.88 4.52
CA LEU A 13 19.72 12.25 5.01
C LEU A 13 19.01 12.35 6.37
N THR A 14 18.04 11.48 6.65
CA THR A 14 17.35 11.49 7.93
C THR A 14 18.22 10.92 9.05
N GLY A 15 19.03 9.90 8.75
CA GLY A 15 19.89 9.24 9.73
C GLY A 15 19.14 8.45 10.82
N ALA A 16 17.82 8.29 10.68
CA ALA A 16 16.94 7.53 11.56
C ALA A 16 15.76 6.91 10.76
N PRO A 17 16.04 5.99 9.81
CA PRO A 17 15.03 5.36 8.95
C PRO A 17 13.85 4.75 9.69
N GLU A 18 14.10 4.17 10.86
CA GLU A 18 13.11 3.48 11.67
C GLU A 18 12.01 4.42 12.20
N ARG A 19 12.23 5.73 12.12
CA ARG A 19 11.29 6.79 12.51
C ARG A 19 10.58 7.43 11.32
N CYS A 20 10.83 6.96 10.10
CA CYS A 20 10.27 7.50 8.87
C CYS A 20 9.15 6.62 8.31
N VAL A 21 8.14 7.28 7.73
CA VAL A 21 7.14 6.65 6.87
C VAL A 21 7.12 7.37 5.53
N HIS A 22 7.56 6.70 4.46
CA HIS A 22 7.57 7.25 3.12
C HIS A 22 6.20 7.08 2.45
N ILE A 23 5.48 8.18 2.20
CA ILE A 23 4.15 8.16 1.58
C ILE A 23 4.28 8.34 0.07
N ARG A 24 3.70 7.44 -0.72
CA ARG A 24 3.82 7.43 -2.17
C ARG A 24 2.54 7.02 -2.91
N ASP A 25 2.47 7.39 -4.18
CA ASP A 25 1.30 7.16 -5.05
C ASP A 25 1.39 5.84 -5.84
N ARG A 26 0.47 5.67 -6.80
CA ARG A 26 0.35 4.47 -7.63
C ARG A 26 1.54 4.20 -8.54
N GLU A 27 2.29 5.21 -8.95
CA GLU A 27 3.48 5.02 -9.82
C GLU A 27 4.63 4.35 -9.07
N SER A 28 4.59 4.40 -7.74
CA SER A 28 5.59 3.80 -6.87
C SER A 28 5.20 2.42 -6.33
N ASP A 29 4.07 1.85 -6.76
CA ASP A 29 3.68 0.46 -6.48
C ASP A 29 4.56 -0.51 -7.29
N ILE A 30 5.85 -0.51 -6.96
CA ILE A 30 6.89 -1.38 -7.51
C ILE A 30 7.43 -2.25 -6.38
N TYR A 31 7.63 -3.53 -6.67
CA TYR A 31 7.94 -4.50 -5.62
C TYR A 31 9.34 -4.27 -5.03
N GLU A 32 10.27 -3.76 -5.84
CA GLU A 32 11.61 -3.40 -5.42
C GLU A 32 11.63 -2.31 -4.35
N LEU A 33 10.61 -1.44 -4.31
CA LEU A 33 10.50 -0.44 -3.25
C LEU A 33 10.19 -1.09 -1.90
N TYR A 34 9.40 -2.17 -1.90
CA TYR A 34 9.05 -2.90 -0.68
C TYR A 34 10.27 -3.60 -0.11
N CYS A 35 11.01 -4.31 -0.96
CA CYS A 35 12.28 -4.94 -0.58
C CYS A 35 13.30 -3.92 -0.08
N LEU A 36 13.47 -2.80 -0.80
CA LEU A 36 14.45 -1.79 -0.40
C LEU A 36 14.06 -1.12 0.93
N ALA A 37 12.76 -0.93 1.21
CA ALA A 37 12.32 -0.38 2.49
C ALA A 37 12.64 -1.33 3.66
N GLU A 38 12.46 -2.63 3.47
CA GLU A 38 12.88 -3.66 4.44
C GLU A 38 14.41 -3.64 4.64
N GLU A 39 15.18 -3.61 3.56
CA GLU A 39 16.65 -3.55 3.59
C GLU A 39 17.20 -2.30 4.29
N LEU A 40 16.51 -1.17 4.15
CA LEU A 40 16.86 0.12 4.77
C LEU A 40 16.24 0.31 6.16
N GLU A 41 15.51 -0.68 6.68
CA GLU A 41 14.82 -0.62 7.98
C GLU A 41 13.89 0.60 8.14
N THR A 42 13.20 0.98 7.05
CA THR A 42 12.26 2.13 7.03
C THR A 42 10.83 1.68 6.71
N SER A 43 9.85 2.50 7.05
CA SER A 43 8.43 2.23 6.76
C SER A 43 7.93 2.98 5.52
N PHE A 44 6.88 2.46 4.88
CA PHE A 44 6.25 3.11 3.74
C PHE A 44 4.72 3.00 3.78
N LEU A 45 4.06 3.90 3.06
CA LEU A 45 2.65 3.83 2.72
C LEU A 45 2.50 4.07 1.22
N VAL A 46 2.18 3.03 0.47
CA VAL A 46 2.05 3.08 -0.99
C VAL A 46 0.61 2.76 -1.39
N ARG A 47 0.05 3.58 -2.28
CA ARG A 47 -1.25 3.27 -2.88
C ARG A 47 -1.08 2.21 -3.96
N SER A 48 -1.56 0.99 -3.69
CA SER A 48 -1.54 -0.10 -4.66
C SER A 48 -2.28 0.23 -5.97
N CYS A 49 -1.70 -0.20 -7.09
CA CYS A 49 -2.27 -0.19 -8.43
C CYS A 49 -2.34 -1.60 -9.07
N VAL A 50 -1.66 -2.60 -8.50
CA VAL A 50 -1.70 -4.00 -8.97
C VAL A 50 -2.29 -4.93 -7.91
N ASN A 51 -3.21 -5.82 -8.31
CA ASN A 51 -3.70 -6.89 -7.43
C ASN A 51 -2.66 -8.01 -7.33
N ARG A 52 -1.80 -7.94 -6.31
CA ARG A 52 -0.68 -8.87 -6.12
C ARG A 52 -1.16 -10.22 -5.59
N LEU A 53 -0.39 -11.26 -5.90
CA LEU A 53 -0.53 -12.56 -5.25
C LEU A 53 -0.17 -12.43 -3.77
N ALA A 54 -0.89 -13.16 -2.93
CA ALA A 54 -0.69 -13.14 -1.49
C ALA A 54 -0.60 -14.56 -0.91
N GLU A 55 -0.13 -14.64 0.33
CA GLU A 55 0.16 -15.88 1.06
C GLU A 55 1.10 -16.79 0.26
N ASP A 56 0.69 -18.02 -0.04
CA ASP A 56 1.48 -18.99 -0.79
C ASP A 56 1.37 -18.81 -2.32
N GLY A 57 0.73 -17.71 -2.75
CA GLY A 57 0.52 -17.36 -4.15
C GLY A 57 -0.75 -17.98 -4.77
N ASP A 58 -1.63 -18.56 -3.96
CA ASP A 58 -2.92 -19.14 -4.37
C ASP A 58 -4.09 -18.14 -4.28
N THR A 59 -3.88 -17.01 -3.60
CA THR A 59 -4.84 -15.92 -3.43
C THR A 59 -4.25 -14.58 -3.87
N THR A 60 -5.02 -13.52 -3.71
CA THR A 60 -4.61 -12.15 -4.05
C THR A 60 -4.93 -11.21 -2.90
N VAL A 61 -4.20 -10.09 -2.80
CA VAL A 61 -4.45 -9.04 -1.81
C VAL A 61 -5.92 -8.62 -1.80
N ALA A 62 -6.54 -8.40 -2.97
CA ALA A 62 -7.94 -8.01 -3.04
C ALA A 62 -8.89 -9.06 -2.43
N LYS A 63 -8.62 -10.36 -2.67
CA LYS A 63 -9.42 -11.46 -2.08
C LYS A 63 -9.26 -11.55 -0.57
N VAL A 64 -8.03 -11.40 -0.07
CA VAL A 64 -7.76 -11.34 1.38
C VAL A 64 -8.55 -10.19 2.00
N MET A 65 -8.40 -8.98 1.46
CA MET A 65 -9.09 -7.79 1.96
C MET A 65 -10.62 -7.86 1.85
N ALA A 66 -11.16 -8.55 0.85
CA ALA A 66 -12.61 -8.77 0.70
C ALA A 66 -13.18 -9.68 1.79
N ALA A 67 -12.39 -10.62 2.32
CA ALA A 67 -12.79 -11.52 3.41
C ALA A 67 -12.62 -10.89 4.80
N VAL A 68 -11.78 -9.86 4.94
CA VAL A 68 -11.53 -9.19 6.22
C VAL A 68 -12.76 -8.41 6.69
N GLN A 69 -13.13 -8.59 7.97
CA GLN A 69 -14.20 -7.81 8.60
C GLN A 69 -13.82 -6.33 8.71
N SER A 70 -14.80 -5.45 8.48
CA SER A 70 -14.63 -4.01 8.68
C SER A 70 -14.21 -3.71 10.12
N SER A 71 -13.15 -2.93 10.26
CA SER A 71 -12.61 -2.49 11.56
C SER A 71 -13.25 -1.20 12.05
N GLY A 72 -13.97 -0.49 11.17
CA GLY A 72 -14.73 0.70 11.50
C GLY A 72 -15.18 1.44 10.24
N THR A 73 -15.80 2.59 10.44
CA THR A 73 -16.15 3.53 9.36
C THR A 73 -15.58 4.91 9.64
N HIS A 74 -15.20 5.62 8.61
CA HIS A 74 -14.69 6.99 8.69
C HIS A 74 -15.38 7.88 7.66
N GLU A 75 -15.94 9.01 8.11
CA GLU A 75 -16.50 10.01 7.21
C GLU A 75 -15.40 10.96 6.73
N VAL A 76 -15.26 11.10 5.42
CA VAL A 76 -14.39 12.09 4.80
C VAL A 76 -15.26 13.19 4.17
N GLN A 77 -14.94 14.43 4.48
CA GLN A 77 -15.57 15.61 3.90
C GLN A 77 -14.60 16.23 2.89
N PHE A 78 -15.09 16.54 1.69
CA PHE A 78 -14.26 17.09 0.62
C PHE A 78 -15.10 17.96 -0.32
N ARG A 79 -14.46 18.75 -1.18
CA ARG A 79 -15.14 19.50 -2.23
C ARG A 79 -14.99 18.81 -3.57
N ASN A 80 -16.08 18.74 -4.32
CA ASN A 80 -16.03 18.25 -5.70
C ASN A 80 -15.41 19.30 -6.64
N ALA A 81 -15.27 18.96 -7.93
CA ALA A 81 -14.69 19.87 -8.94
C ALA A 81 -15.47 21.18 -9.14
N GLN A 82 -16.75 21.24 -8.74
CA GLN A 82 -17.56 22.46 -8.77
C GLN A 82 -17.49 23.26 -7.45
N GLY A 83 -16.64 22.84 -6.50
CA GLY A 83 -16.48 23.47 -5.19
C GLY A 83 -17.60 23.14 -4.19
N LYS A 84 -18.52 22.22 -4.52
CA LYS A 84 -19.62 21.82 -3.64
C LYS A 84 -19.10 20.85 -2.57
N ASP A 85 -19.47 21.09 -1.32
CA ASP A 85 -19.14 20.20 -0.20
C ASP A 85 -19.82 18.84 -0.38
N GLN A 86 -19.05 17.78 -0.16
CA GLN A 86 -19.42 16.37 -0.28
C GLN A 86 -19.00 15.63 0.99
N ARG A 87 -19.66 14.50 1.24
CA ARG A 87 -19.34 13.57 2.33
C ARG A 87 -19.30 12.16 1.78
N ALA A 88 -18.29 11.38 2.17
CA ALA A 88 -18.17 9.98 1.85
C ALA A 88 -17.91 9.18 3.14
N MET A 89 -18.72 8.13 3.36
CA MET A 89 -18.49 7.18 4.43
C MET A 89 -17.64 6.03 3.90
N LEU A 90 -16.47 5.82 4.52
CA LEU A 90 -15.50 4.80 4.13
C LEU A 90 -15.47 3.70 5.18
N SER A 91 -15.78 2.46 4.81
CA SER A 91 -15.49 1.31 5.68
C SER A 91 -14.01 0.97 5.58
N ILE A 92 -13.33 0.85 6.71
CA ILE A 92 -11.90 0.57 6.77
C ILE A 92 -11.69 -0.90 7.10
N ARG A 93 -10.85 -1.58 6.33
CA ARG A 93 -10.39 -2.94 6.57
C ARG A 93 -8.87 -2.93 6.61
N HIS A 94 -8.29 -3.74 7.48
CA HIS A 94 -6.84 -3.93 7.53
C HIS A 94 -6.50 -5.37 7.86
N ALA A 95 -5.41 -5.86 7.29
CA ALA A 95 -4.86 -7.19 7.58
C ALA A 95 -3.36 -7.20 7.35
N THR A 96 -2.66 -8.04 8.11
CA THR A 96 -1.28 -8.41 7.79
C THR A 96 -1.33 -9.65 6.91
N MET A 97 -0.58 -9.65 5.81
CA MET A 97 -0.51 -10.76 4.86
C MET A 97 0.88 -10.82 4.24
N THR A 98 1.19 -11.96 3.64
CA THR A 98 2.39 -12.08 2.80
C THR A 98 2.05 -11.66 1.38
N GLU A 99 2.78 -10.72 0.79
CA GLU A 99 2.67 -10.36 -0.63
C GLU A 99 3.81 -10.99 -1.43
N CYS A 100 3.47 -11.64 -2.55
CA CYS A 100 4.44 -12.29 -3.41
C CYS A 100 5.09 -11.33 -4.41
N PRO A 101 6.37 -11.56 -4.77
CA PRO A 101 6.97 -10.87 -5.89
C PRO A 101 6.19 -11.13 -7.18
N PRO A 102 6.27 -10.22 -8.17
CA PRO A 102 5.79 -10.51 -9.52
C PRO A 102 6.35 -11.84 -10.01
N ILE A 103 5.55 -12.65 -10.72
CA ILE A 103 5.90 -14.03 -11.13
C ILE A 103 7.29 -14.10 -11.78
N GLY A 104 7.60 -13.18 -12.69
CA GLY A 104 8.90 -13.12 -13.38
C GLY A 104 10.10 -12.75 -12.49
N LYS A 105 9.86 -12.37 -11.24
CA LYS A 105 10.84 -11.85 -10.27
C LYS A 105 10.92 -12.68 -8.98
N GLN A 106 10.15 -13.75 -8.85
CA GLN A 106 10.10 -14.58 -7.63
C GLN A 106 11.44 -15.26 -7.27
N LYS A 107 12.36 -15.42 -8.23
CA LYS A 107 13.71 -15.92 -7.95
C LYS A 107 14.66 -14.84 -7.42
N GLN A 108 14.31 -13.57 -7.59
CA GLN A 108 15.17 -12.41 -7.31
C GLN A 108 14.79 -11.72 -6.00
N HIS A 109 13.52 -11.77 -5.63
CA HIS A 109 13.00 -11.10 -4.44
C HIS A 109 12.31 -12.08 -3.51
N ARG A 110 12.38 -11.78 -2.22
CA ARG A 110 11.67 -12.53 -1.18
C ARG A 110 10.24 -12.04 -1.08
N HIS A 111 9.37 -12.90 -0.58
CA HIS A 111 8.04 -12.52 -0.11
C HIS A 111 8.12 -11.46 0.99
N GLN A 112 7.16 -10.55 1.03
CA GLN A 112 7.13 -9.44 1.97
C GLN A 112 5.93 -9.56 2.90
N ALA A 113 6.14 -9.54 4.21
CA ALA A 113 5.06 -9.49 5.18
C ALA A 113 4.61 -8.02 5.35
N LEU A 114 3.42 -7.69 4.83
CA LEU A 114 2.94 -6.31 4.74
C LEU A 114 1.57 -6.15 5.39
N GLN A 115 1.31 -4.94 5.89
CA GLN A 115 -0.02 -4.54 6.33
C GLN A 115 -0.78 -3.89 5.17
N GLY A 116 -1.85 -4.54 4.71
CA GLY A 116 -2.78 -3.97 3.74
C GLY A 116 -3.88 -3.18 4.44
N CYS A 117 -4.23 -2.01 3.87
CA CYS A 117 -5.41 -1.23 4.24
C CYS A 117 -6.30 -1.03 3.01
N GLY A 118 -7.58 -1.38 3.12
CA GLY A 118 -8.50 -1.42 2.00
C GLY A 118 -9.82 -0.74 2.32
N LEU A 119 -10.38 -0.11 1.29
CA LEU A 119 -11.72 0.48 1.30
C LEU A 119 -12.61 -0.38 0.39
N PRO A 120 -13.89 -0.60 0.75
CA PRO A 120 -14.79 -1.37 -0.11
C PRO A 120 -14.99 -0.67 -1.46
N GLU A 121 -15.15 -1.48 -2.49
CA GLU A 121 -15.30 -1.06 -3.90
C GLU A 121 -16.62 -0.32 -4.19
N SER A 122 -17.49 -0.15 -3.19
CA SER A 122 -18.86 0.33 -3.35
C SER A 122 -19.04 1.85 -3.40
N TRP A 123 -17.98 2.66 -3.39
CA TRP A 123 -18.13 4.09 -3.61
C TRP A 123 -18.06 4.44 -5.09
N ARG A 124 -19.23 4.60 -5.72
CA ARG A 124 -19.37 5.37 -6.97
C ARG A 124 -19.95 6.74 -6.61
N PRO A 125 -19.28 7.86 -6.93
CA PRO A 125 -19.94 9.15 -6.86
C PRO A 125 -21.10 9.13 -7.86
N SER A 126 -22.30 9.39 -7.37
CA SER A 126 -23.49 9.73 -8.17
C SER A 126 -23.31 11.07 -8.86
#